data_AF-A0A3B6RPU8-F1
#
_entry.id   AF-A0A3B6RPU8-F1
#
_cell.length_a   1.000
_cell.length_b   1.000
_cell.length_c   1.000
_cell.angle_alpha   90.00
_cell.angle_beta   90.00
_cell.angle_gamma   90.00
#
_symmetry.space_group_name_H-M   'P 1'
#
loop_
_entity.id
_entity.type
_entity.pdbx_description
1 polymer ?
#
loop_
_entity_poly.entity_id
_entity_poly.type
_entity_poly.pdbx_seq_one_letter_code
_entity_poly.pdbx_strand_id
1 'polypeptide(L)'
;MGLSASGAMQWWDEWQLHVLVLGSLFVQYLLFFSSVVRRRALPSWFRLLFWLAYLDGDALAIYALATLFNRHKQQEQLAAGLEVLWAPVLLIHLGGQHLMTAYSIEDNELWRRQAVTMVSQVVVALYVFCKSWPGGPKRLLQAAILLFVVGIFRSIQKPLAMKNASISNIVASLSLSRSEQNELALFCGTICYCSMGPRKLYITKEGERAEQKDISLEEFVQKATSLPELASDQGKAEGMASRDSWEVNVYRPLVDISALYSDRIKNLQLFMALDYQHANSMSREQLTKLFSFLYTKLANIVCCFICCHFWLPFLILASVILFSTYHKYYDYNATDVKVTYILFWSTALLDFLFLFVSVSIMETETDMVSQHNLLSFYARKKRPTLLMKLATLACCKGYVNMHCYIEHAPATSSLQVVELVHGYVMDGWRRYIKDAASYKRFNLHRGQWALRRQRHLGWSLNMSFDRSVLLWHIATDICFHHQSTTPRGQECAARSRVISNYMAYLLSIRSEMLIPGSRIGIFTIACEDIERMLGDNSALHDEKGLAQGIICRAQQPPLVDNTSITGTACRLAKMLMELEDEVERWEMVQGVWVEMLCYSASRGYE
;
A
#
# COMPACT_ATOMS: atom_id res chain seq x y z
N MET A 1 17.87 -28.68 33.09
CA MET A 1 16.80 -28.75 34.11
C MET A 1 15.47 -28.74 33.38
N GLY A 2 14.82 -29.90 33.28
CA GLY A 2 13.49 -29.99 32.66
C GLY A 2 12.43 -29.66 33.71
N LEU A 3 11.64 -28.61 33.47
CA LEU A 3 10.41 -28.37 34.24
C LEU A 3 9.48 -29.57 34.03
N SER A 4 8.99 -30.18 35.11
CA SER A 4 7.87 -31.13 35.03
C SER A 4 6.65 -30.42 34.42
N ALA A 5 5.77 -31.14 33.72
CA ALA A 5 4.58 -30.55 33.10
C ALA A 5 3.71 -29.76 34.11
N SER A 6 3.68 -30.19 35.38
CA SER A 6 3.01 -29.46 36.46
C SER A 6 3.70 -28.13 36.80
N GLY A 7 5.03 -28.09 36.85
CA GLY A 7 5.79 -26.88 37.10
C GLY A 7 5.70 -25.87 35.95
N ALA A 8 5.64 -26.36 34.71
CA ALA A 8 5.42 -25.51 33.54
C ALA A 8 4.02 -24.88 33.54
N MET A 9 2.99 -25.64 33.93
CA MET A 9 1.61 -25.16 34.02
C MET A 9 1.44 -24.11 35.13
N GLN A 10 2.03 -24.36 36.30
CA GLN A 10 2.02 -23.39 37.41
C GLN A 10 2.79 -22.11 37.05
N TRP A 11 3.95 -22.23 36.40
CA TRP A 11 4.69 -21.08 35.91
C TRP A 11 3.88 -20.26 34.91
N TRP A 12 3.17 -20.94 34.00
CA TRP A 12 2.32 -20.27 33.01
C TRP A 12 1.16 -19.54 33.69
N ASP A 13 0.45 -20.17 34.64
CA ASP A 13 -0.66 -19.53 35.36
C ASP A 13 -0.21 -18.26 36.11
N GLU A 14 1.01 -18.24 36.64
CA GLU A 14 1.59 -17.05 37.28
C GLU A 14 1.95 -15.97 36.25
N TRP A 15 2.75 -16.32 35.22
CA TRP A 15 3.38 -15.36 34.31
C TRP A 15 2.58 -15.00 33.06
N GLN A 16 1.51 -15.74 32.74
CA GLN A 16 0.75 -15.58 31.51
C GLN A 16 0.37 -14.11 31.29
N LEU A 17 -0.22 -13.45 32.29
CA LEU A 17 -0.65 -12.06 32.14
C LEU A 17 0.52 -11.12 31.87
N HIS A 18 1.64 -11.24 32.60
CA HIS A 18 2.82 -10.41 32.38
C HIS A 18 3.41 -10.59 30.98
N VAL A 19 3.51 -11.84 30.51
CA VAL A 19 4.00 -12.18 29.17
C VAL A 19 3.10 -11.58 28.10
N LEU A 20 1.78 -11.68 28.25
CA LEU A 20 0.83 -11.14 27.28
C LEU A 20 0.87 -9.61 27.21
N VAL A 21 0.92 -8.93 28.35
CA VAL A 21 0.91 -7.47 28.41
C VAL A 21 2.24 -6.89 27.89
N LEU A 22 3.38 -7.48 28.26
CA LEU A 22 4.69 -7.08 27.73
C LEU A 22 4.83 -7.43 26.24
N GLY A 23 4.31 -8.59 25.82
CA GLY A 23 4.25 -8.98 24.42
C GLY A 23 3.41 -8.00 23.59
N SER A 24 2.25 -7.57 24.13
CA SER A 24 1.41 -6.55 23.49
C SER A 24 2.17 -5.24 23.32
N LEU A 25 2.89 -4.79 24.35
CA LEU A 25 3.75 -3.61 24.26
C LEU A 25 4.84 -3.76 23.19
N PHE A 26 5.52 -4.90 23.14
CA PHE A 26 6.55 -5.17 22.12
C PHE A 26 5.98 -5.10 20.70
N VAL A 27 4.81 -5.70 20.46
CA VAL A 27 4.11 -5.61 19.17
C VAL A 27 3.77 -4.15 18.83
N GLN A 28 3.36 -3.33 19.80
CA GLN A 28 3.11 -1.90 19.56
C GLN A 28 4.37 -1.15 19.09
N TYR A 29 5.56 -1.44 19.64
CA TYR A 29 6.82 -0.87 19.14
C TYR A 29 7.17 -1.35 17.73
N LEU A 30 6.96 -2.64 17.44
CA LEU A 30 7.15 -3.15 16.08
C LEU A 30 6.21 -2.48 15.08
N LEU A 31 4.95 -2.25 15.45
CA LEU A 31 3.97 -1.52 14.64
C LEU A 31 4.34 -0.05 14.48
N PHE A 32 4.84 0.60 15.53
CA PHE A 32 5.34 1.96 15.44
C PHE A 32 6.50 2.03 14.44
N PHE A 33 7.52 1.19 14.59
CA PHE A 33 8.65 1.14 13.67
C PHE A 33 8.19 0.86 12.24
N SER A 34 7.36 -0.17 12.04
CA SER A 34 6.73 -0.50 10.75
C SER A 34 6.07 0.72 10.12
N SER A 35 5.29 1.48 10.89
CA SER A 35 4.57 2.64 10.38
C SER A 35 5.48 3.75 9.84
N VAL A 36 6.71 3.87 10.37
CA VAL A 36 7.74 4.80 9.90
C VAL A 36 8.41 4.29 8.62
N VAL A 37 8.73 3.00 8.57
CA VAL A 37 9.55 2.44 7.49
C VAL A 37 8.76 1.84 6.33
N ARG A 38 7.45 1.60 6.47
CA ARG A 38 6.61 0.92 5.45
C ARG A 38 6.46 1.67 4.13
N ARG A 39 6.77 2.96 4.09
CA ARG A 39 6.85 3.76 2.85
C ARG A 39 8.15 3.54 2.08
N ARG A 40 9.13 2.84 2.67
CA ARG A 40 10.41 2.52 2.04
C ARG A 40 10.37 1.12 1.46
N ALA A 41 11.19 0.90 0.44
CA ALA A 41 11.43 -0.42 -0.11
C ALA A 41 12.19 -1.27 0.93
N LEU A 42 11.46 -2.08 1.70
CA LEU A 42 12.02 -2.96 2.72
C LEU A 42 12.23 -4.38 2.22
N PRO A 43 13.27 -5.08 2.72
CA PRO A 43 13.41 -6.51 2.49
C PRO A 43 12.15 -7.25 2.93
N SER A 44 11.72 -8.23 2.17
CA SER A 44 10.37 -8.75 2.35
C SER A 44 10.15 -9.57 3.62
N TRP A 45 11.22 -10.03 4.27
CA TRP A 45 11.09 -10.66 5.59
C TRP A 45 10.66 -9.64 6.66
N PHE A 46 11.04 -8.36 6.53
CA PHE A 46 10.46 -7.27 7.35
C PHE A 46 8.97 -7.09 7.05
N ARG A 47 8.57 -7.14 5.77
CA ARG A 47 7.14 -7.04 5.39
C ARG A 47 6.30 -8.16 6.01
N LEU A 48 6.81 -9.40 6.00
CA LEU A 48 6.18 -10.55 6.66
C LEU A 48 6.09 -10.34 8.17
N LEU A 49 7.18 -9.91 8.81
CA LEU A 49 7.22 -9.65 10.25
C LEU A 49 6.23 -8.55 10.66
N PHE A 50 6.12 -7.47 9.89
CA PHE A 50 5.17 -6.39 10.15
C PHE A 50 3.72 -6.79 9.89
N TRP A 51 3.49 -7.65 8.90
CA TRP A 51 2.17 -8.22 8.65
C TRP A 51 1.72 -9.10 9.82
N LEU A 52 2.60 -9.97 10.34
CA LEU A 52 2.32 -10.76 11.54
C LEU A 52 2.06 -9.87 12.77
N ALA A 53 2.91 -8.87 13.00
CA ALA A 53 2.70 -7.91 14.10
C ALA A 53 1.35 -7.17 13.99
N TYR A 54 0.89 -6.87 12.77
CA TYR A 54 -0.43 -6.24 12.54
C TYR A 54 -1.58 -7.17 12.92
N LEU A 55 -1.51 -8.44 12.53
CA LEU A 55 -2.51 -9.44 12.89
C LEU A 55 -2.54 -9.71 14.41
N ASP A 56 -1.37 -9.83 15.03
CA ASP A 56 -1.24 -10.17 16.44
C ASP A 56 -1.53 -8.99 17.37
N GLY A 57 -1.42 -7.74 16.89
CA GLY A 57 -1.54 -6.53 17.72
C GLY A 57 -2.86 -6.46 18.51
N ASP A 58 -3.99 -6.57 17.82
CA ASP A 58 -5.31 -6.53 18.46
C ASP A 58 -5.60 -7.82 19.23
N ALA A 59 -5.22 -8.97 18.65
CA ALA A 59 -5.47 -10.28 19.25
C ALA A 59 -4.80 -10.42 20.62
N LEU A 60 -3.54 -9.99 20.73
CA LEU A 60 -2.78 -10.09 21.97
C LEU A 60 -3.32 -9.15 23.06
N ALA A 61 -3.77 -7.95 22.68
CA ALA A 61 -4.41 -7.01 23.61
C ALA A 61 -5.75 -7.55 24.14
N ILE A 62 -6.59 -8.11 23.27
CA ILE A 62 -7.88 -8.72 23.63
C ILE A 62 -7.65 -9.92 24.55
N TYR A 63 -6.70 -10.80 24.21
CA TYR A 63 -6.42 -11.99 24.99
C TYR A 63 -5.84 -11.65 26.37
N ALA A 64 -4.99 -10.62 26.47
CA ALA A 64 -4.52 -10.09 27.75
C ALA A 64 -5.68 -9.56 28.61
N LEU A 65 -6.61 -8.81 28.00
CA LEU A 65 -7.78 -8.26 28.71
C LEU A 65 -8.73 -9.37 29.17
N ALA A 66 -8.94 -10.40 28.34
CA ALA A 66 -9.74 -11.58 28.70
C ALA A 66 -9.10 -12.38 29.85
N THR A 67 -7.77 -12.53 29.82
CA THR A 67 -7.02 -13.17 30.91
C THR A 67 -7.19 -12.37 32.21
N LEU A 68 -7.04 -11.04 32.14
CA LEU A 68 -7.26 -10.16 33.29
C LEU A 68 -8.69 -10.28 33.85
N PHE A 69 -9.69 -10.30 32.97
CA PHE A 69 -11.10 -10.51 33.35
C PHE A 69 -11.33 -11.83 34.06
N ASN A 70 -10.76 -12.93 33.55
CA ASN A 70 -10.93 -14.25 34.16
C ASN A 70 -10.28 -14.34 35.56
N ARG A 71 -9.07 -13.78 35.74
CA ARG A 71 -8.39 -13.73 37.05
C ARG A 71 -9.24 -12.99 38.10
N HIS A 72 -9.74 -11.80 37.73
CA HIS A 72 -10.54 -10.96 38.63
C HIS A 72 -12.00 -11.42 38.78
N LYS A 73 -12.46 -12.35 37.93
CA LYS A 73 -13.74 -13.03 38.13
C LYS A 73 -13.66 -14.06 39.25
N GLN A 74 -12.54 -14.76 39.39
CA GLN A 74 -12.34 -15.88 40.32
C GLN A 74 -11.93 -15.45 41.74
N GLN A 75 -11.24 -14.31 41.90
CA GLN A 75 -10.87 -13.79 43.23
C GLN A 75 -12.01 -12.98 43.84
N GLU A 76 -12.69 -13.53 44.85
CA GLU A 76 -13.89 -12.92 45.44
C GLU A 76 -13.64 -11.67 46.32
N GLN A 77 -12.43 -11.39 46.83
CA GLN A 77 -12.24 -10.22 47.73
C GLN A 77 -10.79 -9.68 47.93
N LEU A 78 -9.79 -10.02 47.09
CA LEU A 78 -8.43 -9.50 47.34
C LEU A 78 -8.27 -8.05 46.85
N ALA A 79 -7.56 -7.24 47.64
CA ALA A 79 -7.24 -5.83 47.39
C ALA A 79 -6.78 -5.57 45.95
N ALA A 80 -7.21 -4.43 45.40
CA ALA A 80 -6.96 -4.01 44.02
C ALA A 80 -5.48 -4.17 43.62
N GLY A 81 -5.15 -5.25 42.92
CA GLY A 81 -3.80 -5.48 42.40
C GLY A 81 -3.42 -4.43 41.36
N LEU A 82 -2.12 -4.16 41.22
CA LEU A 82 -1.62 -3.23 40.19
C LEU A 82 -2.02 -3.66 38.77
N GLU A 83 -2.29 -4.95 38.56
CA GLU A 83 -2.73 -5.54 37.30
C GLU A 83 -3.97 -4.84 36.70
N VAL A 84 -4.85 -4.31 37.55
CA VAL A 84 -6.07 -3.59 37.13
C VAL A 84 -5.73 -2.30 36.36
N LEU A 85 -4.56 -1.69 36.63
CA LEU A 85 -4.07 -0.52 35.89
C LEU A 85 -3.60 -0.88 34.47
N TRP A 86 -3.45 -2.17 34.13
CA TRP A 86 -3.08 -2.60 32.79
C TRP A 86 -4.28 -2.61 31.83
N ALA A 87 -5.52 -2.69 32.34
CA ALA A 87 -6.73 -2.64 31.53
C ALA A 87 -6.80 -1.39 30.61
N PRO A 88 -6.64 -0.15 31.11
CA PRO A 88 -6.65 1.02 30.24
C PRO A 88 -5.44 1.08 29.29
N VAL A 89 -4.27 0.54 29.68
CA VAL A 89 -3.11 0.43 28.77
C VAL A 89 -3.39 -0.53 27.61
N LEU A 90 -4.03 -1.67 27.90
CA LEU A 90 -4.46 -2.61 26.86
C LEU A 90 -5.51 -2.02 25.92
N LEU A 91 -6.40 -1.15 26.41
CA LEU A 91 -7.29 -0.36 25.55
C LEU A 91 -6.49 0.61 24.66
N ILE A 92 -5.44 1.25 25.18
CA ILE A 92 -4.54 2.08 24.37
C ILE A 92 -3.89 1.24 23.25
N HIS A 93 -3.43 0.03 23.57
CA HIS A 93 -2.85 -0.90 22.58
C HIS A 93 -3.87 -1.34 21.51
N LEU A 94 -5.11 -1.63 21.91
CA LEU A 94 -6.22 -1.98 21.00
C LEU A 94 -6.59 -0.82 20.06
N GLY A 95 -6.45 0.41 20.54
CA GLY A 95 -6.54 1.60 19.70
C GLY A 95 -5.51 1.61 18.57
N GLY A 96 -4.39 0.91 18.70
CA GLY A 96 -3.33 0.79 17.70
C GLY A 96 -2.56 2.10 17.47
N GLN A 97 -1.53 2.03 16.63
CA GLN A 97 -0.64 3.15 16.33
C GLN A 97 -1.33 4.23 15.47
N HIS A 98 -0.92 5.49 15.60
CA HIS A 98 -1.52 6.61 14.85
C HIS A 98 -1.23 6.57 13.36
N LEU A 99 -0.01 6.14 13.03
CA LEU A 99 0.49 6.09 11.67
C LEU A 99 0.10 4.80 10.93
N MET A 100 -0.70 3.92 11.53
CA MET A 100 -1.08 2.63 10.94
C MET A 100 -2.48 2.19 11.40
N THR A 101 -3.48 2.37 10.54
CA THR A 101 -4.87 1.91 10.76
C THR A 101 -5.16 0.61 10.04
N ALA A 102 -4.68 0.53 8.80
CA ALA A 102 -4.86 -0.60 7.89
C ALA A 102 -3.50 -1.04 7.33
N TYR A 103 -3.36 -2.33 7.04
CA TYR A 103 -2.22 -2.88 6.32
C TYR A 103 -2.53 -2.98 4.82
N SER A 104 -3.75 -3.41 4.46
CA SER A 104 -4.28 -3.40 3.09
C SER A 104 -5.54 -2.54 2.98
N ILE A 105 -5.94 -2.17 1.77
CA ILE A 105 -7.12 -1.30 1.58
C ILE A 105 -8.40 -2.02 2.01
N GLU A 106 -8.45 -3.34 1.86
CA GLU A 106 -9.58 -4.21 2.21
C GLU A 106 -9.83 -4.23 3.72
N ASP A 107 -8.80 -4.05 4.54
CA ASP A 107 -8.93 -3.98 6.00
C ASP A 107 -9.90 -2.86 6.41
N ASN A 108 -9.98 -1.76 5.65
CA ASN A 108 -10.86 -0.63 5.96
C ASN A 108 -12.35 -1.01 5.94
N GLU A 109 -12.75 -2.02 5.15
CA GLU A 109 -14.14 -2.50 5.12
C GLU A 109 -14.54 -3.26 6.40
N LEU A 110 -13.56 -3.72 7.18
CA LEU A 110 -13.79 -4.42 8.44
C LEU A 110 -14.09 -3.47 9.62
N TRP A 111 -14.29 -2.17 9.37
CA TRP A 111 -14.51 -1.16 10.42
C TRP A 111 -15.67 -1.49 11.37
N ARG A 112 -16.74 -2.14 10.88
CA ARG A 112 -17.90 -2.54 11.71
C ARG A 112 -17.51 -3.57 12.75
N ARG A 113 -16.73 -4.59 12.36
CA ARG A 113 -16.20 -5.61 13.27
C ARG A 113 -15.28 -4.96 14.30
N GLN A 114 -14.44 -4.03 13.87
CA GLN A 114 -13.56 -3.31 14.78
C GLN A 114 -14.34 -2.44 15.78
N ALA A 115 -15.44 -1.81 15.35
CA ALA A 115 -16.29 -1.00 16.23
C ALA A 115 -16.96 -1.86 17.31
N VAL A 116 -17.51 -3.03 16.95
CA VAL A 116 -18.10 -3.97 17.92
C VAL A 116 -17.03 -4.47 18.90
N THR A 117 -15.84 -4.81 18.39
CA THR A 117 -14.71 -5.24 19.21
C THR A 117 -14.35 -4.14 20.21
N MET A 118 -14.19 -2.90 19.75
CA MET A 118 -13.92 -1.74 20.61
C MET A 118 -14.96 -1.60 21.74
N VAL A 119 -16.26 -1.60 21.42
CA VAL A 119 -17.32 -1.46 22.43
C VAL A 119 -17.23 -2.59 23.46
N SER A 120 -17.08 -3.83 23.00
CA SER A 120 -16.96 -4.98 23.89
C SER A 120 -15.76 -4.87 24.85
N GLN A 121 -14.59 -4.47 24.34
CA GLN A 121 -13.37 -4.42 25.14
C GLN A 121 -13.39 -3.23 26.12
N VAL A 122 -13.96 -2.09 25.73
CA VAL A 122 -14.16 -0.95 26.65
C VAL A 122 -15.08 -1.37 27.82
N VAL A 123 -16.17 -2.07 27.53
CA VAL A 123 -17.08 -2.58 28.57
C VAL A 123 -16.36 -3.57 29.49
N VAL A 124 -15.60 -4.53 28.94
CA VAL A 124 -14.82 -5.49 29.74
C VAL A 124 -13.80 -4.77 30.63
N ALA A 125 -13.02 -3.84 30.07
CA ALA A 125 -12.02 -3.10 30.83
C ALA A 125 -12.64 -2.28 31.98
N LEU A 126 -13.75 -1.58 31.72
CA LEU A 126 -14.48 -0.83 32.75
C LEU A 126 -15.08 -1.76 33.81
N TYR A 127 -15.65 -2.89 33.41
CA TYR A 127 -16.18 -3.87 34.35
C TYR A 127 -15.08 -4.41 35.28
N VAL A 128 -13.95 -4.86 34.72
CA VAL A 128 -12.81 -5.35 35.50
C VAL A 128 -12.32 -4.29 36.46
N PHE A 129 -12.19 -3.04 35.99
CA PHE A 129 -11.76 -1.93 36.83
C PHE A 129 -12.74 -1.64 37.97
N CYS A 130 -14.02 -1.46 37.68
CA CYS A 130 -15.05 -1.14 38.68
C CYS A 130 -15.23 -2.26 39.71
N LYS A 131 -15.19 -3.53 39.27
CA LYS A 131 -15.32 -4.68 40.18
C LYS A 131 -14.10 -4.80 41.10
N SER A 132 -12.91 -4.56 40.58
CA SER A 132 -11.64 -4.82 41.30
C SER A 132 -11.16 -3.63 42.13
N TRP A 133 -11.81 -2.46 42.03
CA TRP A 133 -11.39 -1.23 42.69
C TRP A 133 -12.36 -0.69 43.78
N PRO A 134 -12.98 -1.49 44.67
CA PRO A 134 -13.76 -0.92 45.77
C PRO A 134 -12.82 -0.40 46.88
N GLY A 135 -12.49 0.90 46.82
CA GLY A 135 -11.77 1.60 47.90
C GLY A 135 -10.24 1.73 47.74
N GLY A 136 -9.70 1.60 46.53
CA GLY A 136 -8.27 1.78 46.27
C GLY A 136 -7.75 3.21 46.43
N PRO A 137 -6.42 3.43 46.43
CA PRO A 137 -5.82 4.74 46.66
C PRO A 137 -6.25 5.81 45.64
N LYS A 138 -6.65 7.00 46.12
CA LYS A 138 -7.14 8.11 45.26
C LYS A 138 -6.17 8.48 44.13
N ARG A 139 -4.86 8.47 44.37
CA ARG A 139 -3.83 8.80 43.35
C ARG A 139 -3.77 7.77 42.23
N LEU A 140 -3.83 6.47 42.56
CA LEU A 140 -3.85 5.40 41.57
C LEU A 140 -5.15 5.40 40.77
N LEU A 141 -6.27 5.72 41.42
CA LEU A 141 -7.54 5.94 40.73
C LEU A 141 -7.46 7.09 39.71
N GLN A 142 -6.87 8.24 40.09
CA GLN A 142 -6.65 9.35 39.17
C GLN A 142 -5.78 8.94 37.98
N ALA A 143 -4.66 8.24 38.24
CA ALA A 143 -3.80 7.71 37.19
C ALA A 143 -4.55 6.78 36.22
N ALA A 144 -5.41 5.89 36.74
CA ALA A 144 -6.23 5.00 35.95
C ALA A 144 -7.26 5.75 35.10
N ILE A 145 -7.96 6.74 35.68
CA ILE A 145 -8.96 7.57 34.96
C ILE A 145 -8.31 8.27 33.77
N LEU A 146 -7.12 8.87 33.96
CA LEU A 146 -6.39 9.52 32.87
C LEU A 146 -6.09 8.54 31.74
N LEU A 147 -5.64 7.33 32.06
CA LEU A 147 -5.36 6.29 31.05
C LEU A 147 -6.64 5.77 30.39
N PHE A 148 -7.76 5.65 31.12
CA PHE A 148 -9.05 5.26 30.54
C PHE A 148 -9.55 6.31 29.54
N VAL A 149 -9.44 7.59 29.86
CA VAL A 149 -9.81 8.67 28.93
C VAL A 149 -9.00 8.54 27.64
N VAL A 150 -7.68 8.36 27.74
CA VAL A 150 -6.81 8.20 26.57
C VAL A 150 -7.11 6.90 25.81
N GLY A 151 -7.30 5.78 26.51
CA GLY A 151 -7.58 4.46 25.94
C GLY A 151 -8.91 4.40 25.21
N ILE A 152 -9.99 4.93 25.79
CA ILE A 152 -11.32 5.01 25.17
C ILE A 152 -11.25 5.90 23.92
N PHE A 153 -10.63 7.08 24.04
CA PHE A 153 -10.50 8.00 22.92
C PHE A 153 -9.75 7.34 21.74
N ARG A 154 -8.60 6.71 22.00
CA ARG A 154 -7.82 5.98 20.97
C ARG A 154 -8.56 4.82 20.35
N SER A 155 -9.30 4.07 21.17
CA SER A 155 -10.07 2.92 20.70
C SER A 155 -11.17 3.33 19.73
N ILE A 156 -11.79 4.51 19.93
CA ILE A 156 -12.82 5.06 19.02
C ILE A 156 -12.20 5.56 17.70
N GLN A 157 -11.01 6.13 17.73
CA GLN A 157 -10.38 6.71 16.54
C GLN A 157 -10.10 5.69 15.43
N LYS A 158 -9.67 4.47 15.78
CA LYS A 158 -9.32 3.42 14.82
C LYS A 158 -10.50 3.03 13.90
N PRO A 159 -11.67 2.59 14.40
CA PRO A 159 -12.81 2.23 13.56
C PRO A 159 -13.37 3.45 12.79
N LEU A 160 -13.29 4.66 13.34
CA LEU A 160 -13.72 5.87 12.63
C LEU A 160 -12.81 6.19 11.44
N ALA A 161 -11.49 6.01 11.58
CA ALA A 161 -10.54 6.15 10.48
C ALA A 161 -10.79 5.12 9.39
N MET A 162 -10.97 3.85 9.77
CA MET A 162 -11.29 2.78 8.81
C MET A 162 -12.62 3.03 8.09
N LYS A 163 -13.67 3.46 8.81
CA LYS A 163 -14.95 3.83 8.20
C LYS A 163 -14.77 4.95 7.17
N ASN A 164 -14.07 6.02 7.54
CA ASN A 164 -13.87 7.15 6.63
C ASN A 164 -13.09 6.75 5.37
N ALA A 165 -12.11 5.85 5.52
CA ALA A 165 -11.27 5.31 4.45
C ALA A 165 -11.89 4.13 3.67
N SER A 166 -13.06 3.64 4.08
CA SER A 166 -13.75 2.55 3.37
C SER A 166 -14.23 3.00 2.00
N ILE A 167 -14.12 2.11 1.00
CA ILE A 167 -14.57 2.35 -0.37
C ILE A 167 -16.06 2.71 -0.37
N SER A 168 -16.87 2.00 0.42
CA SER A 168 -18.30 2.29 0.55
C SER A 168 -18.58 3.73 1.01
N ASN A 169 -17.82 4.25 1.97
CA ASN A 169 -17.97 5.62 2.47
C ASN A 169 -17.39 6.66 1.50
N ILE A 170 -16.30 6.34 0.79
CA ILE A 170 -15.74 7.19 -0.28
C ILE A 170 -16.79 7.36 -1.39
N VAL A 171 -17.35 6.25 -1.90
CA VAL A 171 -18.40 6.28 -2.94
C VAL A 171 -19.62 7.05 -2.45
N ALA A 172 -20.11 6.77 -1.23
CA ALA A 172 -21.23 7.50 -0.65
C ALA A 172 -20.96 9.01 -0.60
N SER A 173 -19.76 9.42 -0.19
CA SER A 173 -19.39 10.84 -0.13
C SER A 173 -19.37 11.51 -1.50
N LEU A 174 -18.96 10.79 -2.55
CA LEU A 174 -18.96 11.27 -3.94
C LEU A 174 -20.38 11.38 -4.53
N SER A 175 -21.36 10.66 -3.96
CA SER A 175 -22.74 10.60 -4.46
C SER A 175 -23.72 11.56 -3.77
N LEU A 176 -23.33 12.20 -2.67
CA LEU A 176 -24.22 13.07 -1.88
C LEU A 176 -24.57 14.38 -2.62
N SER A 177 -25.81 14.86 -2.43
CA SER A 177 -26.28 16.12 -2.99
C SER A 177 -25.74 17.34 -2.23
N ARG A 178 -25.63 18.49 -2.91
CA ARG A 178 -25.11 19.76 -2.38
C ARG A 178 -25.82 20.26 -1.10
N SER A 179 -27.11 19.93 -0.94
CA SER A 179 -27.93 20.32 0.23
C SER A 179 -27.60 19.48 1.47
N GLU A 180 -27.42 18.18 1.29
CA GLU A 180 -27.12 17.24 2.38
C GLU A 180 -25.67 17.40 2.87
N GLN A 181 -24.76 17.77 1.97
CA GLN A 181 -23.36 18.09 2.28
C GLN A 181 -23.22 19.34 3.17
N ASN A 182 -24.03 20.38 2.92
CA ASN A 182 -24.01 21.63 3.69
C ASN A 182 -24.60 21.49 5.10
N GLU A 183 -25.67 20.72 5.27
CA GLU A 183 -26.27 20.42 6.59
C GLU A 183 -25.31 19.62 7.49
N LEU A 184 -24.64 18.59 6.94
CA LEU A 184 -23.62 17.80 7.65
C LEU A 184 -22.35 18.59 7.95
N ALA A 185 -21.97 19.53 7.07
CA ALA A 185 -20.83 20.43 7.28
C ALA A 185 -21.12 21.46 8.38
N LEU A 186 -22.34 22.02 8.43
CA LEU A 186 -22.77 22.96 9.46
C LEU A 186 -22.82 22.28 10.83
N PHE A 187 -23.51 21.14 10.93
CA PHE A 187 -23.68 20.40 12.19
C PHE A 187 -22.34 20.01 12.84
N CYS A 188 -21.34 19.71 12.01
CA CYS A 188 -20.05 19.25 12.49
C CYS A 188 -19.00 20.37 12.57
N GLY A 189 -19.19 21.49 11.84
CA GLY A 189 -18.44 22.73 12.03
C GLY A 189 -18.78 23.44 13.34
N THR A 190 -20.01 23.29 13.84
CA THR A 190 -20.42 23.80 15.17
C THR A 190 -19.75 23.03 16.32
N ILE A 191 -19.37 21.78 16.12
CA ILE A 191 -18.70 20.94 17.13
C ILE A 191 -17.17 20.96 16.99
N CYS A 192 -16.64 21.30 15.79
CA CYS A 192 -15.26 20.96 15.44
C CYS A 192 -14.55 22.01 14.58
N TYR A 193 -13.57 22.71 15.16
CA TYR A 193 -12.77 23.75 14.51
C TYR A 193 -11.52 23.16 13.82
N CYS A 194 -11.67 22.39 12.75
CA CYS A 194 -10.53 21.76 12.08
C CYS A 194 -10.66 21.77 10.54
N SER A 195 -9.52 21.97 9.87
CA SER A 195 -9.44 22.46 8.49
C SER A 195 -8.90 21.46 7.46
N MET A 196 -8.69 20.18 7.79
CA MET A 196 -8.10 19.22 6.85
C MET A 196 -8.59 17.79 7.07
N GLY A 197 -9.56 17.39 6.26
CA GLY A 197 -10.00 16.04 5.97
C GLY A 197 -10.81 16.10 4.68
N PRO A 198 -11.59 15.07 4.32
CA PRO A 198 -12.48 15.16 3.14
C PRO A 198 -13.49 16.32 3.25
N ARG A 199 -13.53 17.05 4.38
CA ARG A 199 -14.28 18.29 4.58
C ARG A 199 -13.71 19.56 3.96
N LYS A 200 -12.40 19.69 3.74
CA LYS A 200 -11.89 20.86 2.98
C LYS A 200 -12.19 20.74 1.48
N LEU A 201 -12.53 19.52 1.04
CA LEU A 201 -13.01 19.19 -0.30
C LEU A 201 -14.24 20.03 -0.72
N TYR A 202 -15.02 20.51 0.24
CA TYR A 202 -16.32 21.15 -0.03
C TYR A 202 -16.33 22.68 0.10
N ILE A 203 -15.35 23.31 0.75
CA ILE A 203 -15.49 24.74 1.15
C ILE A 203 -14.58 25.71 0.39
N THR A 204 -13.51 25.26 -0.28
CA THR A 204 -12.72 26.17 -1.13
C THR A 204 -13.32 26.33 -2.53
N LYS A 205 -14.20 27.35 -2.65
CA LYS A 205 -14.73 27.99 -3.87
C LYS A 205 -15.71 27.17 -4.73
N GLU A 206 -16.83 26.75 -4.14
CA GLU A 206 -18.06 26.40 -4.88
C GLU A 206 -18.96 27.63 -5.18
N GLY A 207 -18.35 28.81 -5.38
CA GLY A 207 -19.10 30.01 -5.77
C GLY A 207 -19.63 29.97 -7.22
N GLU A 208 -19.06 29.13 -8.09
CA GLU A 208 -19.34 29.16 -9.54
C GLU A 208 -19.68 27.80 -10.15
N ARG A 209 -19.59 26.69 -9.41
CA ARG A 209 -19.83 25.35 -9.94
C ARG A 209 -21.32 25.00 -9.85
N ALA A 210 -22.12 25.65 -10.70
CA ALA A 210 -23.48 25.22 -11.01
C ALA A 210 -23.48 23.79 -11.58
N GLU A 211 -24.65 23.16 -11.67
CA GLU A 211 -24.93 21.87 -12.32
C GLU A 211 -24.32 21.76 -13.73
N GLN A 212 -23.01 21.57 -13.83
CA GLN A 212 -22.35 21.41 -15.10
C GLN A 212 -22.57 19.97 -15.51
N LYS A 213 -23.61 19.76 -16.33
CA LYS A 213 -23.76 18.57 -17.17
C LYS A 213 -22.39 18.27 -17.78
N ASP A 214 -21.88 17.05 -17.56
CA ASP A 214 -20.54 16.71 -18.05
C ASP A 214 -20.46 16.95 -19.55
N ILE A 215 -19.28 17.37 -20.01
CA ILE A 215 -19.06 17.65 -21.43
C ILE A 215 -19.05 16.33 -22.22
N SER A 216 -19.51 16.36 -23.47
CA SER A 216 -19.44 15.15 -24.31
C SER A 216 -17.97 14.81 -24.62
N LEU A 217 -17.73 13.55 -25.03
CA LEU A 217 -16.39 13.13 -25.44
C LEU A 217 -15.87 13.98 -26.62
N GLU A 218 -16.74 14.35 -27.54
CA GLU A 218 -16.41 15.18 -28.70
C GLU A 218 -15.98 16.58 -28.26
N GLU A 219 -16.73 17.20 -27.34
CA GLU A 219 -16.38 18.51 -26.78
C GLU A 219 -15.07 18.45 -25.98
N PHE A 220 -14.86 17.37 -25.22
CA PHE A 220 -13.61 17.12 -24.52
C PHE A 220 -12.42 17.06 -25.46
N VAL A 221 -12.50 16.24 -26.52
CA VAL A 221 -11.39 16.11 -27.48
C VAL A 221 -11.15 17.41 -28.23
N GLN A 222 -12.21 18.15 -28.59
CA GLN A 222 -12.09 19.44 -29.25
C GLN A 222 -11.34 20.45 -28.37
N LYS A 223 -11.72 20.58 -27.09
CA LYS A 223 -11.03 21.43 -26.12
C LYS A 223 -9.60 20.96 -25.86
N ALA A 224 -9.38 19.65 -25.77
CA ALA A 224 -8.07 19.10 -25.48
C ALA A 224 -7.08 19.26 -26.64
N THR A 225 -7.56 19.25 -27.88
CA THR A 225 -6.70 19.41 -29.08
C THR A 225 -6.19 20.84 -29.24
N SER A 226 -6.86 21.85 -28.69
CA SER A 226 -6.38 23.24 -28.69
C SER A 226 -5.44 23.57 -27.52
N LEU A 227 -5.43 22.77 -26.45
CA LEU A 227 -4.54 22.96 -25.29
C LEU A 227 -3.03 23.00 -25.59
N PRO A 228 -2.45 22.17 -26.50
CA PRO A 228 -1.01 22.19 -26.74
C PRO A 228 -0.47 23.54 -27.21
N GLU A 229 -1.30 24.36 -27.85
CA GLU A 229 -0.94 25.71 -28.32
C GLU A 229 -1.00 26.76 -27.18
N LEU A 230 -1.76 26.48 -26.11
CA LEU A 230 -1.97 27.35 -24.94
C LEU A 230 -1.04 27.02 -23.77
N ALA A 231 -0.42 25.83 -23.77
CA ALA A 231 0.49 25.34 -22.73
C ALA A 231 1.89 25.99 -22.88
N SER A 232 2.01 27.28 -22.57
CA SER A 232 3.27 28.04 -22.71
C SER A 232 3.84 28.56 -21.40
N ASP A 233 3.14 28.45 -20.27
CA ASP A 233 3.55 29.11 -19.01
C ASP A 233 3.59 28.12 -17.84
N GLN A 234 4.78 27.57 -17.61
CA GLN A 234 5.10 26.67 -16.51
C GLN A 234 4.88 27.34 -15.14
N GLY A 235 5.26 28.60 -14.98
CA GLY A 235 5.13 29.33 -13.71
C GLY A 235 3.65 29.55 -13.32
N LYS A 236 2.79 29.81 -14.30
CA LYS A 236 1.33 29.88 -14.09
C LYS A 236 0.74 28.52 -13.73
N ALA A 237 1.22 27.43 -14.33
CA ALA A 237 0.79 26.07 -14.04
C ALA A 237 1.18 25.64 -12.61
N GLU A 238 2.40 25.95 -12.18
CA GLU A 238 2.87 25.75 -10.79
C GLU A 238 2.01 26.54 -9.79
N GLY A 239 1.72 27.80 -10.10
CA GLY A 239 0.81 28.63 -9.30
C GLY A 239 -0.61 28.03 -9.20
N MET A 240 -1.15 27.48 -10.29
CA MET A 240 -2.45 26.79 -10.29
C MET A 240 -2.44 25.48 -9.50
N ALA A 241 -1.36 24.69 -9.60
CA ALA A 241 -1.18 23.46 -8.84
C ALA A 241 -1.15 23.72 -7.32
N SER A 242 -0.56 24.85 -6.90
CA SER A 242 -0.50 25.26 -5.48
C SER A 242 -1.80 25.89 -4.93
N ARG A 243 -2.65 26.48 -5.79
CA ARG A 243 -3.83 27.27 -5.36
C ARG A 243 -5.13 26.47 -5.36
N ASP A 244 -5.31 25.58 -6.33
CA ASP A 244 -6.52 24.78 -6.45
C ASP A 244 -6.32 23.45 -5.72
N SER A 245 -7.19 23.18 -4.75
CA SER A 245 -7.23 21.93 -4.00
C SER A 245 -7.71 20.78 -4.91
N TRP A 246 -6.81 20.23 -5.74
CA TRP A 246 -7.03 19.14 -6.71
C TRP A 246 -7.35 17.76 -6.07
N GLU A 247 -7.78 17.73 -4.80
CA GLU A 247 -7.99 16.51 -4.00
C GLU A 247 -9.18 15.65 -4.47
N VAL A 248 -10.11 16.20 -5.28
CA VAL A 248 -11.37 15.53 -5.66
C VAL A 248 -11.18 14.37 -6.64
N ASN A 249 -10.10 14.34 -7.42
CA ASN A 249 -9.88 13.32 -8.46
C ASN A 249 -9.03 12.12 -8.01
N VAL A 250 -8.40 12.20 -6.84
CA VAL A 250 -7.40 11.20 -6.42
C VAL A 250 -8.06 9.87 -5.99
N TYR A 251 -9.28 9.94 -5.44
CA TYR A 251 -10.01 8.78 -4.94
C TYR A 251 -10.86 8.08 -6.00
N ARG A 252 -11.21 8.79 -7.08
CA ARG A 252 -12.08 8.29 -8.15
C ARG A 252 -11.53 7.03 -8.85
N PRO A 253 -10.22 6.96 -9.19
CA PRO A 253 -9.63 5.73 -9.68
C PRO A 253 -9.74 4.56 -8.71
N LEU A 254 -9.64 4.77 -7.39
CA LEU A 254 -9.70 3.66 -6.43
C LEU A 254 -11.07 2.99 -6.31
N VAL A 255 -12.12 3.65 -6.78
CA VAL A 255 -13.50 3.18 -6.66
C VAL A 255 -14.10 2.86 -8.03
N ASP A 256 -13.26 2.74 -9.06
CA ASP A 256 -13.64 2.50 -10.45
C ASP A 256 -14.66 3.52 -10.99
N ILE A 257 -14.65 4.74 -10.45
CA ILE A 257 -15.48 5.84 -10.94
C ILE A 257 -14.64 6.68 -11.88
N SER A 258 -14.92 6.56 -13.17
CA SER A 258 -14.36 7.44 -14.19
C SER A 258 -14.56 8.93 -13.82
N ALA A 259 -13.48 9.71 -13.86
CA ALA A 259 -13.56 11.16 -13.70
C ALA A 259 -14.37 11.76 -14.86
N LEU A 260 -15.17 12.78 -14.56
CA LEU A 260 -15.93 13.56 -15.54
C LEU A 260 -14.98 14.17 -16.58
N TYR A 261 -15.39 14.27 -17.83
CA TYR A 261 -14.55 14.85 -18.89
C TYR A 261 -14.17 16.32 -18.59
N SER A 262 -15.08 17.04 -17.94
CA SER A 262 -14.85 18.40 -17.43
C SER A 262 -13.77 18.50 -16.35
N ASP A 263 -13.47 17.42 -15.64
CA ASP A 263 -12.36 17.32 -14.69
C ASP A 263 -11.09 16.82 -15.38
N ARG A 264 -11.21 15.84 -16.31
CA ARG A 264 -10.09 15.33 -17.11
C ARG A 264 -9.40 16.44 -17.91
N ILE A 265 -10.15 17.38 -18.48
CA ILE A 265 -9.59 18.47 -19.29
C ILE A 265 -8.70 19.40 -18.46
N LYS A 266 -9.08 19.66 -17.20
CA LYS A 266 -8.30 20.51 -16.29
C LYS A 266 -7.00 19.83 -15.89
N ASN A 267 -7.07 18.54 -15.54
CA ASN A 267 -5.89 17.74 -15.25
C ASN A 267 -4.95 17.72 -16.46
N LEU A 268 -5.51 17.47 -17.65
CA LEU A 268 -4.74 17.44 -18.89
C LEU A 268 -4.05 18.79 -19.14
N GLN A 269 -4.76 19.92 -19.05
CA GLN A 269 -4.17 21.25 -19.20
C GLN A 269 -2.97 21.48 -18.28
N LEU A 270 -3.08 21.04 -17.02
CA LEU A 270 -2.00 21.17 -16.04
C LEU A 270 -0.80 20.28 -16.40
N PHE A 271 -1.03 18.99 -16.63
CA PHE A 271 0.03 18.04 -17.00
C PHE A 271 0.70 18.35 -18.34
N MET A 272 0.00 19.06 -19.24
CA MET A 272 0.56 19.54 -20.50
C MET A 272 1.46 20.77 -20.35
N ALA A 273 1.24 21.58 -19.32
CA ALA A 273 2.04 22.78 -19.03
C ALA A 273 3.25 22.50 -18.13
N LEU A 274 3.23 21.36 -17.41
CA LEU A 274 4.34 20.91 -16.57
C LEU A 274 5.31 20.03 -17.35
N ASP A 275 6.60 20.14 -17.03
CA ASP A 275 7.56 19.11 -17.41
C ASP A 275 7.33 17.80 -16.64
N TYR A 276 7.98 16.71 -17.06
CA TYR A 276 7.78 15.40 -16.45
C TYR A 276 8.23 15.35 -14.98
N GLN A 277 9.17 16.20 -14.54
CA GLN A 277 9.67 16.20 -13.15
C GLN A 277 8.64 16.83 -12.22
N HIS A 278 8.07 17.97 -12.61
CA HIS A 278 7.02 18.65 -11.86
C HIS A 278 5.72 17.85 -11.90
N ALA A 279 5.37 17.26 -13.05
CA ALA A 279 4.27 16.32 -13.16
C ALA A 279 4.42 15.11 -12.22
N ASN A 280 5.63 14.53 -12.13
CA ASN A 280 5.93 13.44 -11.20
C ASN A 280 5.80 13.88 -9.75
N SER A 281 6.39 15.03 -9.40
CA SER A 281 6.33 15.57 -8.03
C SER A 281 4.88 15.80 -7.58
N MET A 282 4.04 16.34 -8.48
CA MET A 282 2.63 16.54 -8.21
C MET A 282 1.88 15.21 -8.02
N SER A 283 2.06 14.24 -8.91
CA SER A 283 1.48 12.89 -8.75
C SER A 283 1.89 12.23 -7.43
N ARG A 284 3.16 12.40 -7.02
CA ARG A 284 3.68 11.88 -5.74
C ARG A 284 3.01 12.52 -4.54
N GLU A 285 2.85 13.85 -4.53
CA GLU A 285 2.16 14.54 -3.44
C GLU A 285 0.73 14.00 -3.26
N GLN A 286 0.04 13.77 -4.37
CA GLN A 286 -1.32 13.20 -4.36
C GLN A 286 -1.34 11.76 -3.84
N LEU A 287 -0.42 10.90 -4.28
CA LEU A 287 -0.29 9.53 -3.77
C LEU A 287 0.02 9.51 -2.27
N THR A 288 0.86 10.43 -1.78
CA THR A 288 1.18 10.55 -0.35
C THR A 288 -0.03 11.00 0.47
N LYS A 289 -0.83 11.95 -0.02
CA LYS A 289 -2.10 12.34 0.63
C LYS A 289 -3.08 11.18 0.67
N LEU A 290 -3.22 10.48 -0.44
CA LEU A 290 -4.09 9.32 -0.55
C LEU A 290 -3.68 8.20 0.41
N PHE A 291 -2.39 7.86 0.45
CA PHE A 291 -1.85 6.89 1.39
C PHE A 291 -2.15 7.29 2.84
N SER A 292 -1.94 8.57 3.17
CA SER A 292 -2.18 9.09 4.51
C SER A 292 -3.66 8.98 4.89
N PHE A 293 -4.58 9.21 3.95
CA PHE A 293 -6.01 9.04 4.15
C PHE A 293 -6.41 7.57 4.34
N LEU A 294 -5.93 6.66 3.49
CA LEU A 294 -6.35 5.25 3.47
C LEU A 294 -5.75 4.42 4.61
N TYR A 295 -4.51 4.71 5.00
CA TYR A 295 -3.72 3.81 5.84
C TYR A 295 -3.33 4.40 7.21
N THR A 296 -3.71 5.64 7.53
CA THR A 296 -3.34 6.31 8.79
C THR A 296 -4.51 7.03 9.45
N LYS A 297 -4.36 7.37 10.73
CA LYS A 297 -5.32 8.23 11.44
C LYS A 297 -5.11 9.72 11.15
N LEU A 298 -4.05 10.11 10.44
CA LEU A 298 -3.63 11.52 10.29
C LEU A 298 -4.74 12.37 9.68
N ALA A 299 -5.39 11.90 8.61
CA ALA A 299 -6.49 12.64 7.99
C ALA A 299 -7.63 12.94 8.97
N ASN A 300 -7.91 12.05 9.93
CA ASN A 300 -8.93 12.27 10.96
C ASN A 300 -8.41 13.13 12.13
N ILE A 301 -7.14 13.00 12.49
CA ILE A 301 -6.51 13.79 13.56
C ILE A 301 -6.49 15.27 13.19
N VAL A 302 -6.11 15.59 11.95
CA VAL A 302 -6.05 16.98 11.45
C VAL A 302 -7.45 17.57 11.23
N CYS A 303 -8.46 16.73 10.98
CA CYS A 303 -9.82 17.19 10.68
C CYS A 303 -10.73 17.36 11.90
N CYS A 304 -10.39 16.82 13.08
CA CYS A 304 -11.25 16.98 14.25
C CYS A 304 -10.58 17.21 15.62
N PHE A 305 -9.28 16.95 15.79
CA PHE A 305 -8.75 16.75 17.14
C PHE A 305 -7.32 17.23 17.38
N ILE A 306 -6.74 18.11 16.55
CA ILE A 306 -5.35 18.56 16.72
C ILE A 306 -5.10 19.04 18.16
N CYS A 307 -6.01 19.85 18.71
CA CYS A 307 -5.92 20.32 20.09
C CYS A 307 -5.99 19.15 21.09
N CYS A 308 -6.97 18.24 20.96
CA CYS A 308 -7.11 17.11 21.88
C CYS A 308 -5.93 16.13 21.80
N HIS A 309 -5.38 15.91 20.60
CA HIS A 309 -4.33 14.94 20.33
C HIS A 309 -2.98 15.39 20.87
N PHE A 310 -2.70 16.70 20.81
CA PHE A 310 -1.53 17.29 21.45
C PHE A 310 -1.54 17.03 22.97
N TRP A 311 -2.71 17.01 23.61
CA TRP A 311 -2.84 16.81 25.06
C TRP A 311 -2.75 15.35 25.52
N LEU A 312 -3.06 14.35 24.66
CA LEU A 312 -3.08 12.94 25.08
C LEU A 312 -1.74 12.42 25.66
N PRO A 313 -0.56 12.72 25.07
CA PRO A 313 0.72 12.30 25.64
C PRO A 313 0.96 12.89 27.03
N PHE A 314 0.51 14.14 27.27
CA PHE A 314 0.63 14.78 28.57
C PHE A 314 -0.31 14.16 29.62
N LEU A 315 -1.48 13.65 29.22
CA LEU A 315 -2.37 12.90 30.13
C LEU A 315 -1.73 11.57 30.56
N ILE A 316 -1.08 10.85 29.64
CA ILE A 316 -0.34 9.63 29.98
C ILE A 316 0.84 9.99 30.90
N LEU A 317 1.60 11.04 30.58
CA LEU A 317 2.72 11.49 31.41
C LEU A 317 2.27 11.89 32.81
N ALA A 318 1.14 12.58 32.93
CA ALA A 318 0.54 12.91 34.23
C ALA A 318 0.15 11.63 35.00
N SER A 319 -0.37 10.61 34.33
CA SER A 319 -0.62 9.29 34.94
C SER A 319 0.67 8.63 35.45
N VAL A 320 1.75 8.70 34.67
CA VAL A 320 3.09 8.21 35.06
C VAL A 320 3.60 8.92 36.31
N ILE A 321 3.48 10.24 36.37
CA ILE A 321 3.91 11.05 37.52
C ILE A 321 3.06 10.74 38.76
N LEU A 322 1.75 10.59 38.61
CA LEU A 322 0.86 10.21 39.71
C LEU A 322 1.19 8.83 40.27
N PHE A 323 1.55 7.88 39.41
CA PHE A 323 2.03 6.57 39.81
C PHE A 323 3.40 6.64 40.49
N SER A 324 4.36 7.40 39.93
CA SER A 324 5.72 7.48 40.47
C SER A 324 5.82 8.20 41.82
N THR A 325 4.91 9.14 42.08
CA THR A 325 4.84 9.89 43.36
C THR A 325 4.05 9.16 44.44
N TYR A 326 3.55 7.94 44.15
CA TYR A 326 2.83 7.13 45.13
C TYR A 326 3.81 6.30 45.97
N HIS A 327 4.18 6.76 47.16
CA HIS A 327 5.22 6.13 47.98
C HIS A 327 4.89 4.77 48.61
N LYS A 328 3.67 4.24 48.42
CA LYS A 328 3.23 2.95 49.00
C LYS A 328 3.25 1.79 47.99
N TYR A 329 4.04 1.89 46.91
CA TYR A 329 4.16 0.77 45.95
C TYR A 329 4.86 -0.47 46.55
N TYR A 330 5.57 -0.33 47.69
CA TYR A 330 6.17 -1.45 48.43
C TYR A 330 5.13 -2.43 48.99
N ASP A 331 3.86 -2.01 49.10
CA ASP A 331 2.74 -2.85 49.54
C ASP A 331 2.27 -3.82 48.43
N TYR A 332 2.83 -3.73 47.22
CA TYR A 332 2.47 -4.53 46.05
C TYR A 332 3.63 -5.43 45.60
N ASN A 333 3.31 -6.45 44.80
CA ASN A 333 4.30 -7.36 44.23
C ASN A 333 5.33 -6.58 43.39
N ALA A 334 6.61 -6.77 43.69
CA ALA A 334 7.71 -6.09 43.02
C ALA A 334 7.72 -6.31 41.50
N THR A 335 7.28 -7.48 41.04
CA THR A 335 7.16 -7.78 39.60
C THR A 335 6.09 -6.92 38.94
N ASP A 336 4.91 -6.78 39.57
CA ASP A 336 3.80 -5.99 39.03
C ASP A 336 4.15 -4.50 38.98
N VAL A 337 4.88 -4.01 39.99
CA VAL A 337 5.41 -2.64 40.02
C VAL A 337 6.36 -2.40 38.84
N LYS A 338 7.33 -3.31 38.61
CA LYS A 338 8.27 -3.21 37.48
C LYS A 338 7.54 -3.21 36.13
N VAL A 339 6.61 -4.15 35.92
CA VAL A 339 5.84 -4.24 34.67
C VAL A 339 4.98 -3.00 34.46
N THR A 340 4.33 -2.48 35.49
CA THR A 340 3.53 -1.25 35.41
C THR A 340 4.39 -0.04 35.03
N TYR A 341 5.58 0.12 35.62
CA TYR A 341 6.51 1.17 35.23
C TYR A 341 6.94 1.06 33.77
N ILE A 342 7.29 -0.15 33.31
CA ILE A 342 7.65 -0.40 31.91
C ILE A 342 6.48 0.03 31.01
N LEU A 343 5.27 -0.44 31.29
CA LEU A 343 4.08 -0.12 30.49
C LEU A 343 3.82 1.38 30.42
N PHE A 344 3.84 2.06 31.57
CA PHE A 344 3.51 3.48 31.66
C PHE A 344 4.53 4.35 30.91
N TRP A 345 5.83 4.15 31.18
CA TRP A 345 6.89 4.91 30.51
C TRP A 345 6.99 4.59 29.03
N SER A 346 6.85 3.33 28.65
CA SER A 346 6.90 2.94 27.24
C SER A 346 5.69 3.45 26.46
N THR A 347 4.49 3.43 27.05
CA THR A 347 3.29 4.02 26.43
C THR A 347 3.44 5.52 26.27
N ALA A 348 3.95 6.23 27.29
CA ALA A 348 4.26 7.65 27.19
C ALA A 348 5.31 7.93 26.09
N LEU A 349 6.38 7.14 26.05
CA LEU A 349 7.45 7.29 25.06
C LEU A 349 6.94 7.11 23.62
N LEU A 350 6.15 6.07 23.34
CA LEU A 350 5.52 5.85 22.03
C LEU A 350 4.70 7.06 21.59
N ASP A 351 3.96 7.66 22.51
CA ASP A 351 3.11 8.82 22.27
C ASP A 351 3.90 10.09 21.97
N PHE A 352 4.98 10.34 22.71
CA PHE A 352 5.88 11.46 22.42
C PHE A 352 6.65 11.25 21.11
N LEU A 353 7.13 10.03 20.85
CA LEU A 353 7.82 9.71 19.60
C LEU A 353 6.95 10.00 18.38
N PHE A 354 5.65 9.74 18.44
CA PHE A 354 4.73 10.09 17.36
C PHE A 354 4.74 11.60 17.04
N LEU A 355 4.74 12.48 18.05
CA LEU A 355 4.75 13.94 17.82
C LEU A 355 5.99 14.41 17.07
N PHE A 356 7.16 13.81 17.33
CA PHE A 356 8.39 14.14 16.63
C PHE A 356 8.45 13.52 15.23
N VAL A 357 8.07 12.24 15.12
CA VAL A 357 8.22 11.46 13.89
C VAL A 357 7.17 11.83 12.83
N SER A 358 5.97 12.28 13.23
CA SER A 358 4.93 12.70 12.28
C SER A 358 5.38 13.84 11.37
N VAL A 359 6.25 14.73 11.85
CA VAL A 359 6.81 15.83 11.07
C VAL A 359 7.85 15.33 10.07
N SER A 360 8.72 14.39 10.48
CA SER A 360 9.83 13.89 9.66
C SER A 360 9.42 12.86 8.58
N ILE A 361 8.31 12.13 8.75
CA ILE A 361 7.85 11.13 7.76
C ILE A 361 7.34 11.79 6.47
N MET A 362 6.91 13.05 6.52
CA MET A 362 6.45 13.77 5.32
C MET A 362 7.57 14.05 4.30
N GLU A 363 8.84 13.85 4.66
CA GLU A 363 9.99 14.25 3.83
C GLU A 363 10.78 13.11 3.18
N THR A 364 10.57 11.83 3.54
CA THR A 364 11.42 10.73 3.04
C THR A 364 10.67 9.62 2.30
N GLU A 365 10.30 9.89 1.05
CA GLU A 365 9.79 8.89 0.12
C GLU A 365 10.83 8.61 -0.98
N THR A 366 11.14 7.32 -1.20
CA THR A 366 12.01 6.88 -2.29
C THR A 366 11.16 6.32 -3.41
N ASP A 367 11.20 6.93 -4.60
CA ASP A 367 10.42 6.58 -5.79
C ASP A 367 10.86 5.23 -6.39
N MET A 368 10.56 4.13 -5.70
CA MET A 368 10.97 2.79 -6.09
C MET A 368 9.79 2.07 -6.73
N VAL A 369 9.97 1.54 -7.94
CA VAL A 369 8.94 0.77 -8.65
C VAL A 369 9.15 -0.71 -8.37
N SER A 370 8.11 -1.42 -7.93
CA SER A 370 8.20 -2.87 -7.70
C SER A 370 8.52 -3.63 -8.98
N GLN A 371 9.33 -4.67 -8.87
CA GLN A 371 9.83 -5.47 -9.99
C GLN A 371 9.60 -6.95 -9.70
N HIS A 372 9.13 -7.68 -10.71
CA HIS A 372 9.03 -9.13 -10.65
C HIS A 372 9.42 -9.72 -11.98
N ASN A 373 10.33 -10.69 -11.96
CA ASN A 373 10.89 -11.30 -13.15
C ASN A 373 10.67 -12.82 -13.15
N LEU A 374 10.17 -13.35 -14.27
CA LEU A 374 9.82 -14.77 -14.40
C LEU A 374 11.04 -15.69 -14.28
N LEU A 375 12.15 -15.33 -14.93
CA LEU A 375 13.37 -16.15 -14.92
C LEU A 375 13.99 -16.18 -13.52
N SER A 376 14.03 -15.03 -12.82
CA SER A 376 14.52 -14.96 -11.44
C SER A 376 13.62 -15.76 -10.49
N PHE A 377 12.30 -15.67 -10.65
CA PHE A 377 11.34 -16.46 -9.87
C PHE A 377 11.54 -17.97 -10.08
N TYR A 378 11.73 -18.40 -11.33
CA TYR A 378 12.01 -19.79 -11.70
C TYR A 378 13.34 -20.28 -11.12
N ALA A 379 14.42 -19.49 -11.25
CA ALA A 379 15.73 -19.81 -10.70
C ALA A 379 15.66 -20.06 -9.18
N ARG A 380 14.92 -19.21 -8.45
CA ARG A 380 14.70 -19.35 -7.00
C ARG A 380 13.87 -20.59 -6.64
N LYS A 381 12.91 -21.00 -7.48
CA LYS A 381 12.14 -22.24 -7.28
C LYS A 381 13.08 -23.46 -7.28
N LYS A 382 14.07 -23.49 -8.18
CA LYS A 382 15.10 -24.56 -8.25
C LYS A 382 16.09 -24.51 -7.08
N ARG A 383 16.47 -23.33 -6.58
CA ARG A 383 17.39 -23.16 -5.45
C ARG A 383 16.74 -22.39 -4.30
N PRO A 384 15.94 -23.07 -3.43
CA PRO A 384 15.23 -22.39 -2.36
C PRO A 384 16.20 -21.83 -1.32
N THR A 385 15.93 -20.59 -0.94
CA THR A 385 16.63 -19.91 0.16
C THR A 385 16.31 -20.53 1.52
N LEU A 386 17.05 -20.14 2.56
CA LEU A 386 16.76 -20.59 3.93
C LEU A 386 15.33 -20.21 4.38
N LEU A 387 14.87 -19.01 4.05
CA LEU A 387 13.49 -18.58 4.33
C LEU A 387 12.46 -19.48 3.63
N MET A 388 12.69 -19.84 2.36
CA MET A 388 11.80 -20.76 1.63
C MET A 388 11.83 -22.19 2.18
N LYS A 389 12.99 -22.66 2.65
CA LYS A 389 13.11 -23.96 3.34
C LYS A 389 12.29 -23.99 4.63
N LEU A 390 12.37 -22.92 5.44
CA LEU A 390 11.54 -22.77 6.63
C LEU A 390 10.04 -22.72 6.28
N ALA A 391 9.68 -21.94 5.26
CA ALA A 391 8.29 -21.83 4.79
C ALA A 391 7.73 -23.14 4.22
N THR A 392 8.59 -24.09 3.84
CA THR A 392 8.16 -25.43 3.39
C THR A 392 7.52 -26.21 4.53
N LEU A 393 7.96 -26.00 5.77
CA LEU A 393 7.37 -26.63 6.97
C LEU A 393 5.92 -26.17 7.21
N ALA A 394 5.57 -24.97 6.75
CA ALA A 394 4.24 -24.39 6.88
C ALA A 394 3.40 -24.48 5.59
N CYS A 395 3.83 -25.25 4.58
CA CYS A 395 3.19 -25.35 3.26
C CYS A 395 3.06 -24.00 2.50
N CYS A 396 3.82 -22.98 2.88
CA CYS A 396 3.74 -21.62 2.31
C CYS A 396 4.91 -21.27 1.37
N LYS A 397 5.68 -22.27 0.90
CA LYS A 397 6.88 -22.05 0.05
C LYS A 397 6.59 -21.20 -1.19
N GLY A 398 5.49 -21.50 -1.90
CA GLY A 398 5.10 -20.77 -3.12
C GLY A 398 4.73 -19.31 -2.84
N TYR A 399 3.97 -19.09 -1.77
CA TYR A 399 3.58 -17.76 -1.30
C TYR A 399 4.81 -16.92 -0.92
N VAL A 400 5.76 -17.50 -0.18
CA VAL A 400 7.01 -16.83 0.19
C VAL A 400 7.86 -16.54 -1.05
N ASN A 401 7.97 -17.44 -2.02
CA ASN A 401 8.72 -17.14 -3.25
C ASN A 401 8.12 -15.95 -4.02
N MET A 402 6.79 -15.89 -4.10
CA MET A 402 6.07 -14.86 -4.84
C MET A 402 6.11 -13.50 -4.12
N HIS A 403 5.74 -13.47 -2.84
CA HIS A 403 5.55 -12.20 -2.12
C HIS A 403 6.80 -11.74 -1.38
N CYS A 404 7.72 -12.65 -1.03
CA CYS A 404 8.94 -12.30 -0.29
C CYS A 404 10.16 -11.96 -1.17
N TYR A 405 10.05 -12.01 -2.49
CA TYR A 405 11.17 -11.69 -3.40
C TYR A 405 10.79 -10.67 -4.47
N ILE A 406 10.07 -9.62 -4.05
CA ILE A 406 9.79 -8.45 -4.90
C ILE A 406 11.03 -7.56 -4.88
N GLU A 407 11.57 -7.32 -6.07
CA GLU A 407 12.69 -6.41 -6.30
C GLU A 407 12.16 -5.00 -6.53
N HIS A 408 13.04 -4.00 -6.53
CA HIS A 408 12.67 -2.61 -6.73
C HIS A 408 13.66 -1.94 -7.67
N ALA A 409 13.14 -1.25 -8.69
CA ALA A 409 13.97 -0.45 -9.59
C ALA A 409 14.41 0.85 -8.88
N PRO A 410 15.63 1.34 -9.12
CA PRO A 410 16.11 2.60 -8.57
C PRO A 410 15.22 3.79 -8.96
N ALA A 411 15.23 4.86 -8.15
CA ALA A 411 14.45 6.06 -8.41
C ALA A 411 14.75 6.73 -9.75
N THR A 412 16.00 6.64 -10.22
CA THR A 412 16.40 7.14 -11.55
C THR A 412 15.67 6.42 -12.68
N SER A 413 15.51 5.09 -12.58
CA SER A 413 14.77 4.29 -13.57
C SER A 413 13.27 4.57 -13.52
N SER A 414 12.70 4.78 -12.33
CA SER A 414 11.30 5.19 -12.17
C SER A 414 11.01 6.50 -12.90
N LEU A 415 11.85 7.51 -12.67
CA LEU A 415 11.71 8.83 -13.30
C LEU A 415 11.80 8.77 -14.83
N GLN A 416 12.68 7.91 -15.37
CA GLN A 416 12.78 7.67 -16.81
C GLN A 416 11.51 7.04 -17.39
N VAL A 417 10.85 6.14 -16.67
CA VAL A 417 9.54 5.60 -17.11
C VAL A 417 8.48 6.70 -17.13
N VAL A 418 8.47 7.59 -16.13
CA VAL A 418 7.55 8.73 -16.09
C VAL A 418 7.79 9.68 -17.26
N GLU A 419 9.05 9.97 -17.60
CA GLU A 419 9.41 10.75 -18.78
C GLU A 419 8.87 10.12 -20.07
N LEU A 420 9.01 8.80 -20.23
CA LEU A 420 8.48 8.08 -21.41
C LEU A 420 6.95 8.15 -21.50
N VAL A 421 6.24 7.94 -20.38
CA VAL A 421 4.78 7.99 -20.34
C VAL A 421 4.28 9.41 -20.61
N HIS A 422 4.90 10.41 -19.98
CA HIS A 422 4.57 11.83 -20.21
C HIS A 422 4.77 12.18 -21.69
N GLY A 423 5.93 11.84 -22.26
CA GLY A 423 6.22 12.04 -23.68
C GLY A 423 5.21 11.36 -24.61
N TYR A 424 4.85 10.10 -24.32
CA TYR A 424 3.86 9.34 -25.12
C TYR A 424 2.48 10.00 -25.12
N VAL A 425 1.98 10.42 -23.94
CA VAL A 425 0.67 11.10 -23.83
C VAL A 425 0.70 12.46 -24.54
N MET A 426 1.78 13.23 -24.37
CA MET A 426 1.95 14.53 -25.02
C MET A 426 2.01 14.43 -26.55
N ASP A 427 2.78 13.47 -27.07
CA ASP A 427 2.86 13.20 -28.50
C ASP A 427 1.52 12.71 -29.06
N GLY A 428 0.78 11.90 -28.28
CA GLY A 428 -0.58 11.48 -28.61
C GLY A 428 -1.49 12.66 -28.90
N TRP A 429 -1.57 13.63 -27.99
CA TRP A 429 -2.41 14.83 -28.15
C TRP A 429 -1.91 15.78 -29.25
N ARG A 430 -0.60 15.97 -29.39
CA ARG A 430 -0.05 16.87 -30.42
C ARG A 430 -0.22 16.32 -31.83
N ARG A 431 0.09 15.03 -32.04
CA ARG A 431 0.27 14.46 -33.37
C ARG A 431 -0.86 13.53 -33.81
N TYR A 432 -1.48 12.79 -32.91
CA TYR A 432 -2.33 11.66 -33.27
C TYR A 432 -3.83 11.89 -33.02
N ILE A 433 -4.19 12.43 -31.86
CA ILE A 433 -5.60 12.61 -31.46
C ILE A 433 -6.14 13.86 -32.15
N LYS A 434 -7.20 13.68 -32.96
CA LYS A 434 -7.88 14.77 -33.70
C LYS A 434 -9.39 14.77 -33.51
N ASP A 435 -9.95 13.66 -33.05
CA ASP A 435 -11.38 13.45 -32.85
C ASP A 435 -11.64 12.34 -31.80
N ALA A 436 -12.90 12.14 -31.43
CA ALA A 436 -13.29 11.12 -30.46
C ALA A 436 -12.89 9.68 -30.87
N ALA A 437 -12.85 9.39 -32.17
CA ALA A 437 -12.51 8.04 -32.67
C ALA A 437 -11.00 7.75 -32.55
N SER A 438 -10.16 8.71 -32.89
CA SER A 438 -8.70 8.67 -32.72
C SER A 438 -8.30 8.68 -31.24
N TYR A 439 -9.01 9.43 -30.38
CA TYR A 439 -8.85 9.36 -28.93
C TYR A 439 -9.13 7.95 -28.39
N LYS A 440 -10.27 7.34 -28.75
CA LYS A 440 -10.58 5.95 -28.36
C LYS A 440 -9.51 5.01 -28.88
N ARG A 441 -9.11 5.12 -30.16
CA ARG A 441 -8.10 4.25 -30.77
C ARG A 441 -6.75 4.37 -30.06
N PHE A 442 -6.33 5.58 -29.68
CA PHE A 442 -5.10 5.83 -28.93
C PHE A 442 -5.07 5.08 -27.59
N ASN A 443 -6.17 5.12 -26.83
CA ASN A 443 -6.27 4.44 -25.54
C ASN A 443 -6.43 2.91 -25.67
N LEU A 444 -6.86 2.42 -26.85
CA LEU A 444 -6.99 0.98 -27.14
C LEU A 444 -5.68 0.33 -27.62
N HIS A 445 -4.67 1.14 -27.93
CA HIS A 445 -3.39 0.64 -28.39
C HIS A 445 -2.61 -0.02 -27.23
N ARG A 446 -2.16 -1.25 -27.47
CA ARG A 446 -1.33 -2.08 -26.58
C ARG A 446 0.01 -2.49 -27.22
N GLY A 447 0.46 -1.72 -28.20
CA GLY A 447 1.68 -1.96 -28.99
C GLY A 447 1.47 -1.80 -30.50
N GLN A 448 0.22 -1.63 -30.98
CA GLN A 448 -0.07 -1.51 -32.41
C GLN A 448 0.61 -0.29 -33.05
N TRP A 449 0.78 0.81 -32.30
CA TRP A 449 1.40 2.01 -32.84
C TRP A 449 2.92 1.89 -32.95
N ALA A 450 3.56 1.26 -31.97
CA ALA A 450 4.98 0.92 -31.97
C ALA A 450 5.31 -0.09 -33.08
N LEU A 451 4.43 -1.07 -33.30
CA LEU A 451 4.57 -2.07 -34.37
C LEU A 451 4.14 -1.60 -35.76
N ARG A 452 3.81 -0.31 -35.96
CA ARG A 452 3.27 0.17 -37.26
C ARG A 452 4.21 -0.07 -38.44
N ARG A 453 5.52 -0.06 -38.20
CA ARG A 453 6.58 -0.38 -39.19
C ARG A 453 6.85 -1.88 -39.30
N GLN A 454 6.54 -2.65 -38.27
CA GLN A 454 6.77 -4.10 -38.17
C GLN A 454 5.45 -4.86 -38.03
N ARG A 455 4.51 -4.63 -38.96
CA ARG A 455 3.13 -5.18 -38.91
C ARG A 455 3.08 -6.70 -38.82
N HIS A 456 4.10 -7.39 -39.35
CA HIS A 456 4.21 -8.84 -39.30
C HIS A 456 4.36 -9.39 -37.86
N LEU A 457 4.72 -8.55 -36.87
CA LEU A 457 4.75 -8.91 -35.45
C LEU A 457 3.39 -8.73 -34.75
N GLY A 458 2.37 -8.21 -35.44
CA GLY A 458 1.07 -7.88 -34.85
C GLY A 458 0.33 -9.08 -34.24
N TRP A 459 0.64 -10.31 -34.67
CA TRP A 459 0.10 -11.54 -34.09
C TRP A 459 0.45 -11.68 -32.59
N SER A 460 1.59 -11.14 -32.14
CA SER A 460 2.01 -11.16 -30.72
C SER A 460 1.07 -10.37 -29.81
N LEU A 461 0.34 -9.42 -30.40
CA LEU A 461 -0.69 -8.64 -29.73
C LEU A 461 -2.08 -9.23 -29.94
N ASN A 462 -2.28 -10.33 -30.68
CA ASN A 462 -3.61 -10.88 -30.95
C ASN A 462 -3.99 -12.00 -29.97
N MET A 463 -3.95 -11.69 -28.67
CA MET A 463 -4.35 -12.60 -27.59
C MET A 463 -4.94 -11.82 -26.41
N SER A 464 -5.33 -12.51 -25.34
CA SER A 464 -5.74 -11.86 -24.10
C SER A 464 -4.58 -11.02 -23.54
N PHE A 465 -4.91 -9.87 -22.94
CA PHE A 465 -3.90 -8.87 -22.54
C PHE A 465 -2.85 -9.45 -21.57
N ASP A 466 -3.30 -10.22 -20.58
CA ASP A 466 -2.45 -10.96 -19.64
C ASP A 466 -1.43 -11.89 -20.34
N ARG A 467 -1.83 -12.60 -21.40
CA ARG A 467 -0.95 -13.45 -22.21
C ARG A 467 0.01 -12.63 -23.07
N SER A 468 -0.43 -11.51 -23.64
CA SER A 468 0.47 -10.59 -24.37
C SER A 468 1.54 -10.03 -23.46
N VAL A 469 1.20 -9.59 -22.25
CA VAL A 469 2.17 -9.10 -21.25
C VAL A 469 3.20 -10.18 -20.93
N LEU A 470 2.76 -11.41 -20.66
CA LEU A 470 3.68 -12.50 -20.35
C LEU A 470 4.56 -12.91 -21.54
N LEU A 471 3.99 -12.99 -22.74
CA LEU A 471 4.70 -13.28 -23.98
C LEU A 471 5.84 -12.27 -24.20
N TRP A 472 5.50 -10.98 -24.15
CA TRP A 472 6.44 -9.89 -24.35
C TRP A 472 7.47 -9.83 -23.23
N HIS A 473 7.11 -10.16 -21.99
CA HIS A 473 8.04 -10.22 -20.86
C HIS A 473 9.15 -11.25 -21.10
N ILE A 474 8.76 -12.49 -21.44
CA ILE A 474 9.72 -13.56 -21.76
C ILE A 474 10.59 -13.18 -22.96
N ALA A 475 9.98 -12.65 -24.03
CA ALA A 475 10.71 -12.27 -25.23
C ALA A 475 11.72 -11.12 -24.98
N THR A 476 11.32 -10.13 -24.17
CA THR A 476 12.17 -9.00 -23.77
C THR A 476 13.40 -9.48 -23.00
N ASP A 477 13.24 -10.38 -22.04
CA ASP A 477 14.35 -10.95 -21.27
C ASP A 477 15.30 -11.80 -22.14
N ILE A 478 14.77 -12.61 -23.05
CA ILE A 478 15.59 -13.39 -23.99
C ILE A 478 16.44 -12.46 -24.85
N CYS A 479 15.83 -11.42 -25.43
CA CYS A 479 16.54 -10.41 -26.24
C CYS A 479 17.59 -9.67 -25.40
N PHE A 480 17.25 -9.28 -24.16
CA PHE A 480 18.14 -8.56 -23.26
C PHE A 480 19.41 -9.34 -22.94
N HIS A 481 19.33 -10.66 -22.81
CA HIS A 481 20.47 -11.52 -22.47
C HIS A 481 21.24 -12.09 -23.67
N HIS A 482 20.78 -11.84 -24.90
CA HIS A 482 21.39 -12.41 -26.11
C HIS A 482 22.54 -11.57 -26.71
N GLN A 483 22.54 -10.24 -26.56
CA GLN A 483 23.43 -9.37 -27.33
C GLN A 483 24.36 -8.48 -26.48
N SER A 484 25.49 -8.09 -27.06
CA SER A 484 26.28 -6.94 -26.64
C SER A 484 25.68 -5.68 -27.27
N THR A 485 25.00 -4.89 -26.46
CA THR A 485 24.23 -3.70 -26.89
C THR A 485 25.12 -2.45 -26.98
N THR A 486 24.83 -1.58 -27.95
CA THR A 486 25.39 -0.22 -27.98
C THR A 486 24.94 0.59 -26.76
N PRO A 487 25.62 1.67 -26.34
CA PRO A 487 25.22 2.44 -25.16
C PRO A 487 23.77 2.96 -25.23
N ARG A 488 23.33 3.43 -26.40
CA ARG A 488 21.94 3.90 -26.63
C ARG A 488 20.95 2.73 -26.63
N GLY A 489 21.26 1.62 -27.30
CA GLY A 489 20.44 0.41 -27.26
C GLY A 489 20.30 -0.15 -25.84
N GLN A 490 21.37 -0.10 -25.04
CA GLN A 490 21.40 -0.53 -23.65
C GLN A 490 20.48 0.31 -22.75
N GLU A 491 20.39 1.62 -22.98
CA GLU A 491 19.49 2.51 -22.24
C GLU A 491 18.01 2.17 -22.52
N CYS A 492 17.64 2.03 -23.80
CA CYS A 492 16.28 1.60 -24.19
C CYS A 492 15.95 0.19 -23.70
N ALA A 493 16.92 -0.73 -23.74
CA ALA A 493 16.78 -2.08 -23.24
C ALA A 493 16.54 -2.10 -21.72
N ALA A 494 17.30 -1.32 -20.96
CA ALA A 494 17.15 -1.20 -19.52
C ALA A 494 15.77 -0.64 -19.14
N ARG A 495 15.33 0.44 -19.80
CA ARG A 495 13.99 1.03 -19.60
C ARG A 495 12.87 0.04 -19.95
N SER A 496 12.99 -0.64 -21.09
CA SER A 496 12.04 -1.68 -21.51
C SER A 496 11.92 -2.79 -20.47
N ARG A 497 13.06 -3.24 -19.93
CA ARG A 497 13.10 -4.28 -18.90
C ARG A 497 12.46 -3.84 -17.59
N VAL A 498 12.65 -2.58 -17.17
CA VAL A 498 12.00 -2.02 -15.97
C VAL A 498 10.48 -2.00 -16.12
N ILE A 499 9.96 -1.54 -17.26
CA ILE A 499 8.50 -1.54 -17.52
C ILE A 499 7.99 -2.98 -17.60
N SER A 500 8.71 -3.86 -18.30
CA SER A 500 8.36 -5.28 -18.42
C SER A 500 8.25 -5.97 -17.06
N ASN A 501 9.24 -5.81 -16.19
CA ASN A 501 9.26 -6.37 -14.84
C ASN A 501 8.15 -5.76 -13.94
N TYR A 502 7.80 -4.49 -14.13
CA TYR A 502 6.67 -3.87 -13.44
C TYR A 502 5.33 -4.45 -13.91
N MET A 503 5.14 -4.61 -15.22
CA MET A 503 3.93 -5.24 -15.78
C MET A 503 3.80 -6.71 -15.37
N ALA A 504 4.92 -7.44 -15.26
CA ALA A 504 4.97 -8.79 -14.72
C ALA A 504 4.66 -8.83 -13.21
N TYR A 505 5.09 -7.82 -12.44
CA TYR A 505 4.68 -7.64 -11.04
C TYR A 505 3.17 -7.44 -10.92
N LEU A 506 2.58 -6.58 -11.75
CA LEU A 506 1.13 -6.40 -11.79
C LEU A 506 0.43 -7.72 -12.15
N LEU A 507 0.87 -8.43 -13.19
CA LEU A 507 0.28 -9.70 -13.59
C LEU A 507 0.29 -10.78 -12.49
N SER A 508 1.36 -10.84 -11.70
CA SER A 508 1.58 -11.93 -10.73
C SER A 508 1.11 -11.61 -9.30
N ILE A 509 1.17 -10.35 -8.87
CA ILE A 509 0.97 -9.94 -7.46
C ILE A 509 -0.16 -8.93 -7.28
N ARG A 510 -0.42 -8.09 -8.30
CA ARG A 510 -1.45 -7.03 -8.28
C ARG A 510 -2.31 -7.09 -9.54
N SER A 511 -2.86 -8.27 -9.83
CA SER A 511 -3.56 -8.54 -11.10
C SER A 511 -4.79 -7.66 -11.30
N GLU A 512 -5.41 -7.22 -10.20
CA GLU A 512 -6.52 -6.27 -10.16
C GLU A 512 -6.14 -4.90 -10.75
N MET A 513 -4.89 -4.48 -10.58
CA MET A 513 -4.37 -3.22 -11.15
C MET A 513 -3.93 -3.35 -12.62
N LEU A 514 -3.84 -4.58 -13.17
CA LEU A 514 -3.44 -4.80 -14.56
C LEU A 514 -4.61 -4.62 -15.52
N ILE A 515 -5.66 -5.43 -15.34
CA ILE A 515 -6.97 -5.33 -16.00
C ILE A 515 -7.93 -6.28 -15.29
N PRO A 516 -9.23 -5.95 -15.15
CA PRO A 516 -10.22 -6.86 -14.60
C PRO A 516 -10.21 -8.23 -15.30
N GLY A 517 -10.25 -9.31 -14.52
CA GLY A 517 -10.25 -10.69 -15.03
C GLY A 517 -8.87 -11.25 -15.40
N SER A 518 -7.77 -10.55 -15.09
CA SER A 518 -6.40 -11.07 -15.25
C SER A 518 -6.18 -12.37 -14.47
N ARG A 519 -5.62 -13.39 -15.12
CA ARG A 519 -5.43 -14.71 -14.52
C ARG A 519 -4.10 -14.80 -13.77
N ILE A 520 -4.18 -14.85 -12.45
CA ILE A 520 -3.01 -14.98 -11.53
C ILE A 520 -2.18 -16.24 -11.86
N GLY A 521 -2.82 -17.33 -12.29
CA GLY A 521 -2.17 -18.63 -12.55
C GLY A 521 -1.24 -18.69 -13.77
N ILE A 522 -1.29 -17.73 -14.70
CA ILE A 522 -0.51 -17.84 -15.96
C ILE A 522 1.00 -17.81 -15.68
N PHE A 523 1.43 -17.05 -14.68
CA PHE A 523 2.84 -16.97 -14.30
C PHE A 523 3.39 -18.35 -13.88
N THR A 524 2.60 -19.12 -13.13
CA THR A 524 2.92 -20.50 -12.72
C THR A 524 2.95 -21.45 -13.91
N ILE A 525 1.96 -21.34 -14.81
CA ILE A 525 1.90 -22.16 -16.03
C ILE A 525 3.15 -21.95 -16.90
N ALA A 526 3.58 -20.69 -17.08
CA ALA A 526 4.81 -20.41 -17.84
C ALA A 526 6.07 -20.96 -17.16
N CYS A 527 6.12 -20.98 -15.82
CA CYS A 527 7.22 -21.63 -15.10
C CYS A 527 7.26 -23.14 -15.36
N GLU A 528 6.11 -23.81 -15.38
CA GLU A 528 6.03 -25.23 -15.73
C GLU A 528 6.44 -25.48 -17.19
N ASP A 529 6.06 -24.59 -18.11
CA ASP A 529 6.49 -24.68 -19.51
C ASP A 529 8.02 -24.55 -19.64
N ILE A 530 8.63 -23.60 -18.92
CA ILE A 530 10.10 -23.47 -18.85
C ILE A 530 10.73 -24.75 -18.25
N GLU A 531 10.11 -25.34 -17.22
CA GLU A 531 10.56 -26.58 -16.59
C GLU A 531 10.54 -27.75 -17.58
N ARG A 532 9.48 -27.91 -18.36
CA ARG A 532 9.37 -28.91 -19.42
C ARG A 532 10.40 -28.68 -20.53
N MET A 533 10.63 -27.41 -20.92
CA MET A 533 11.57 -27.06 -21.99
C MET A 533 13.05 -27.29 -21.61
N LEU A 534 13.44 -26.93 -20.39
CA LEU A 534 14.84 -27.02 -19.93
C LEU A 534 15.18 -28.38 -19.27
N GLY A 535 14.18 -29.08 -18.74
CA GLY A 535 14.36 -30.29 -17.94
C GLY A 535 15.18 -30.06 -16.67
N ASP A 536 15.83 -31.13 -16.20
CA ASP A 536 16.67 -31.15 -15.00
C ASP A 536 18.08 -30.59 -15.20
N ASN A 537 18.33 -29.86 -16.30
CA ASN A 537 19.65 -29.28 -16.60
C ASN A 537 20.15 -28.40 -15.43
N SER A 538 21.04 -28.97 -14.64
CA SER A 538 21.53 -28.45 -13.37
C SER A 538 22.64 -27.41 -13.52
N ALA A 539 22.84 -26.87 -14.73
CA ALA A 539 23.92 -25.93 -15.04
C ALA A 539 23.44 -24.48 -15.21
N LEU A 540 22.14 -24.24 -15.39
CA LEU A 540 21.57 -22.91 -15.63
C LEU A 540 20.95 -22.39 -14.32
N HIS A 541 21.57 -21.37 -13.73
CA HIS A 541 21.24 -20.89 -12.39
C HIS A 541 20.97 -19.40 -12.30
N ASP A 542 21.42 -18.63 -13.27
CA ASP A 542 21.17 -17.20 -13.40
C ASP A 542 20.20 -16.93 -14.56
N GLU A 543 19.60 -15.73 -14.56
CA GLU A 543 18.65 -15.29 -15.58
C GLU A 543 19.25 -15.41 -17.00
N LYS A 544 20.52 -15.05 -17.14
CA LYS A 544 21.26 -15.13 -18.41
C LYS A 544 21.38 -16.56 -18.90
N GLY A 545 21.82 -17.50 -18.05
CA GLY A 545 21.90 -18.91 -18.41
C GLY A 545 20.53 -19.49 -18.75
N LEU A 546 19.49 -19.14 -18.01
CA LEU A 546 18.12 -19.58 -18.31
C LEU A 546 17.64 -19.04 -19.66
N ALA A 547 17.80 -17.75 -19.94
CA ALA A 547 17.43 -17.14 -21.21
C ALA A 547 18.15 -17.79 -22.40
N GLN A 548 19.46 -18.04 -22.27
CA GLN A 548 20.27 -18.73 -23.27
C GLN A 548 19.85 -20.20 -23.45
N GLY A 549 19.55 -20.90 -22.36
CA GLY A 549 19.05 -22.27 -22.42
C GLY A 549 17.69 -22.38 -23.12
N ILE A 550 16.78 -21.43 -22.85
CA ILE A 550 15.43 -21.40 -23.44
C ILE A 550 15.53 -21.23 -24.96
N ILE A 551 16.33 -20.26 -25.42
CA ILE A 551 16.48 -20.02 -26.87
C ILE A 551 17.20 -21.17 -27.58
N CYS A 552 18.24 -21.77 -26.97
CA CYS A 552 18.94 -22.93 -27.55
C CYS A 552 18.01 -24.15 -27.65
N ARG A 553 17.21 -24.44 -26.62
CA ARG A 553 16.23 -25.54 -26.66
C ARG A 553 15.13 -25.30 -27.70
N ALA A 554 14.66 -24.07 -27.85
CA ALA A 554 13.66 -23.72 -28.85
C ALA A 554 14.15 -23.92 -30.30
N GLN A 555 15.46 -24.01 -30.53
CA GLN A 555 16.06 -24.29 -31.84
C GLN A 555 16.17 -25.79 -32.17
N GLN A 556 15.92 -26.70 -31.21
CA GLN A 556 16.02 -28.15 -31.39
C GLN A 556 14.66 -28.80 -31.72
N PRO A 557 14.52 -29.56 -32.83
CA PRO A 557 13.34 -30.41 -33.09
C PRO A 557 13.25 -31.56 -32.06
N PRO A 558 12.05 -32.02 -31.60
CA PRO A 558 10.69 -31.75 -32.07
C PRO A 558 9.89 -30.81 -31.13
N LEU A 559 10.56 -30.08 -30.24
CA LEU A 559 9.96 -29.42 -29.07
C LEU A 559 9.35 -28.03 -29.31
N VAL A 560 9.18 -27.61 -30.56
CA VAL A 560 8.41 -26.39 -30.87
C VAL A 560 6.92 -26.72 -30.75
N ASP A 561 6.47 -26.94 -29.52
CA ASP A 561 5.05 -26.92 -29.22
C ASP A 561 4.57 -25.47 -29.29
N ASN A 562 4.13 -25.08 -30.49
CA ASN A 562 3.56 -23.76 -30.79
C ASN A 562 2.31 -23.45 -29.93
N THR A 563 1.83 -24.40 -29.13
CA THR A 563 0.76 -24.18 -28.16
C THR A 563 1.25 -23.54 -26.85
N SER A 564 2.52 -23.71 -26.50
CA SER A 564 3.11 -23.16 -25.26
C SER A 564 3.42 -21.66 -25.38
N ILE A 565 3.24 -20.92 -24.28
CA ILE A 565 3.51 -19.47 -24.26
C ILE A 565 5.01 -19.19 -24.40
N THR A 566 5.85 -20.05 -23.81
CA THR A 566 7.31 -19.93 -23.85
C THR A 566 7.87 -20.19 -25.25
N GLY A 567 7.37 -21.22 -25.96
CA GLY A 567 7.74 -21.46 -27.36
C GLY A 567 7.35 -20.30 -28.27
N THR A 568 6.14 -19.76 -28.06
CA THR A 568 5.66 -18.56 -28.76
C THR A 568 6.53 -17.33 -28.48
N ALA A 569 6.99 -17.16 -27.23
CA ALA A 569 7.89 -16.07 -26.84
C ALA A 569 9.26 -16.20 -27.50
N CYS A 570 9.79 -17.42 -27.62
CA CYS A 570 11.05 -17.68 -28.34
C CYS A 570 10.95 -17.28 -29.82
N ARG A 571 9.80 -17.58 -30.45
CA ARG A 571 9.52 -17.14 -31.83
C ARG A 571 9.52 -15.62 -31.94
N LEU A 572 8.82 -14.93 -31.03
CA LEU A 572 8.82 -13.47 -31.01
C LEU A 572 10.23 -12.90 -30.81
N ALA A 573 10.97 -13.42 -29.82
CA ALA A 573 12.35 -13.00 -29.55
C ALA A 573 13.24 -13.16 -30.79
N LYS A 574 13.16 -14.30 -31.49
CA LYS A 574 13.91 -14.54 -32.73
C LYS A 574 13.61 -13.47 -33.78
N MET A 575 12.34 -13.20 -34.04
CA MET A 575 11.93 -12.19 -35.03
C MET A 575 12.38 -10.78 -34.63
N LEU A 576 12.38 -10.46 -33.32
CA LEU A 576 12.94 -9.20 -32.83
C LEU A 576 14.45 -9.12 -33.08
N MET A 577 15.17 -10.23 -32.88
CA MET A 577 16.62 -10.27 -33.06
C MET A 577 17.07 -10.23 -34.52
N GLU A 578 16.18 -10.56 -35.46
CA GLU A 578 16.38 -10.44 -36.92
C GLU A 578 16.34 -8.97 -37.41
N LEU A 579 15.86 -8.02 -36.61
CA LEU A 579 15.86 -6.59 -36.97
C LEU A 579 17.28 -6.01 -36.93
N GLU A 580 17.85 -5.62 -38.08
CA GLU A 580 19.26 -5.20 -38.19
C GLU A 580 19.65 -4.02 -37.29
N ASP A 581 18.77 -3.01 -37.17
CA ASP A 581 19.00 -1.84 -36.32
C ASP A 581 18.62 -2.14 -34.85
N GLU A 582 19.64 -2.28 -34.01
CA GLU A 582 19.51 -2.52 -32.57
C GLU A 582 18.75 -1.40 -31.85
N VAL A 583 18.98 -0.14 -32.23
CA VAL A 583 18.36 1.03 -31.60
C VAL A 583 16.89 1.08 -31.99
N GLU A 584 16.57 0.95 -33.29
CA GLU A 584 15.17 0.92 -33.75
C GLU A 584 14.39 -0.23 -33.10
N ARG A 585 15.03 -1.39 -32.93
CA ARG A 585 14.45 -2.56 -32.24
C ARG A 585 14.09 -2.23 -30.80
N TRP A 586 15.03 -1.72 -30.01
CA TRP A 586 14.76 -1.44 -28.59
C TRP A 586 13.83 -0.24 -28.38
N GLU A 587 13.87 0.78 -29.24
CA GLU A 587 12.88 1.87 -29.26
C GLU A 587 11.47 1.34 -29.54
N MET A 588 11.34 0.38 -30.45
CA MET A 588 10.06 -0.28 -30.73
C MET A 588 9.58 -1.11 -29.54
N VAL A 589 10.44 -1.95 -28.94
CA VAL A 589 10.10 -2.74 -27.75
C VAL A 589 9.66 -1.82 -26.60
N GLN A 590 10.39 -0.72 -26.38
CA GLN A 590 10.05 0.29 -25.39
C GLN A 590 8.67 0.91 -25.68
N GLY A 591 8.39 1.25 -26.94
CA GLY A 591 7.08 1.77 -27.35
C GLY A 591 5.94 0.79 -27.08
N VAL A 592 6.13 -0.51 -27.34
CA VAL A 592 5.14 -1.54 -27.02
C VAL A 592 4.86 -1.59 -25.53
N TRP A 593 5.90 -1.54 -24.69
CA TRP A 593 5.73 -1.55 -23.24
C TRP A 593 5.02 -0.31 -22.70
N VAL A 594 5.34 0.88 -23.23
CA VAL A 594 4.65 2.14 -22.87
C VAL A 594 3.17 2.07 -23.26
N GLU A 595 2.85 1.57 -24.46
CA GLU A 595 1.46 1.38 -24.89
C GLU A 595 0.72 0.38 -23.99
N MET A 596 1.32 -0.76 -23.64
CA MET A 596 0.70 -1.72 -22.73
C MET A 596 0.46 -1.13 -21.33
N LEU A 597 1.40 -0.33 -20.82
CA LEU A 597 1.26 0.35 -19.53
C LEU A 597 0.12 1.38 -19.55
N CYS A 598 0.06 2.23 -20.58
CA CYS A 598 -1.01 3.21 -20.75
C CYS A 598 -2.38 2.55 -20.98
N TYR A 599 -2.42 1.47 -21.77
CA TYR A 599 -3.63 0.67 -21.98
C TYR A 599 -4.17 0.12 -20.66
N SER A 600 -3.30 -0.48 -19.84
CA SER A 600 -3.65 -0.98 -18.51
C SER A 600 -4.18 0.13 -17.61
N ALA A 601 -3.48 1.27 -17.53
CA ALA A 601 -3.89 2.43 -16.73
C ALA A 601 -5.24 3.02 -17.16
N SER A 602 -5.59 2.94 -18.45
CA SER A 602 -6.89 3.44 -18.96
C SER A 602 -8.08 2.53 -18.66
N ARG A 603 -7.82 1.25 -18.33
CA ARG A 603 -8.83 0.17 -18.20
C ARG A 603 -8.90 -0.51 -16.85
N GLY A 604 -7.96 -0.23 -15.95
CA GLY A 604 -8.09 -0.62 -14.55
C GLY A 604 -9.30 0.02 -13.85
N TYR A 605 -10.04 0.91 -14.53
CA TYR A 605 -11.04 1.83 -13.95
C TYR A 605 -12.29 2.04 -14.84
N GLU A 606 -12.52 1.13 -15.81
CA GLU A 606 -13.79 0.95 -16.56
C GLU A 606 -14.42 -0.37 -16.13
#